data_AF-A0A914DHW9-F1
#
_entry.id   AF-A0A914DHW9-F1
#
_cell.length_a   1.000
_cell.length_b   1.000
_cell.length_c   1.000
_cell.angle_alpha   90.00
_cell.angle_beta   90.00
_cell.angle_gamma   90.00
#
_symmetry.space_group_name_H-M   'P 1'
#
loop_
_entity.id
_entity.type
_entity.pdbx_description
1 polymer ?
#
loop_
_entity_poly.entity_id
_entity_poly.type
_entity_poly.pdbx_seq_one_letter_code
_entity_poly.pdbx_strand_id
1 'polypeptide(L)'
;MDVLIWTAMGPRGLSQPFIAPSNQAINQHIYLKECVKKRLMPYISAKYTNYVFWPDQASSHYATTVVEHLRKEGIHFVEKVDNPANLPEARPVEDFWAALKGMVYAKGWHAENVQQLVNRIKYCLRNINPKLVQRLGEATKKKIDKIRRNGVVESK
;
A
#
# COMPACT_ATOMS: atom_id res chain seq x y z
N MET A 1 0.15 -10.54 18.45
CA MET A 1 0.51 -11.47 17.36
C MET A 1 0.45 -10.67 16.10
N ASP A 2 1.58 -10.53 15.44
CA ASP A 2 1.71 -9.56 14.36
C ASP A 2 2.25 -10.22 13.11
N VAL A 3 1.84 -9.69 11.97
CA VAL A 3 2.33 -10.09 10.66
C VAL A 3 2.63 -8.83 9.86
N LEU A 4 3.66 -8.92 9.03
CA LEU A 4 3.94 -7.91 8.04
C LEU A 4 3.14 -8.23 6.78
N ILE A 5 2.51 -7.21 6.19
CA ILE A 5 1.73 -7.32 4.96
C ILE A 5 2.23 -6.28 3.97
N TRP A 6 2.40 -6.68 2.71
CA TRP A 6 2.56 -5.76 1.60
C TRP A 6 1.54 -6.07 0.51
N THR A 7 0.89 -5.04 -0.04
CA THR A 7 0.01 -5.15 -1.21
C THR A 7 -0.04 -3.79 -1.91
N ALA A 8 -0.14 -3.80 -3.24
CA ALA A 8 -0.47 -2.61 -4.00
C ALA A 8 -1.99 -2.50 -4.15
N MET A 9 -2.51 -1.28 -4.09
CA MET A 9 -3.93 -1.01 -4.28
C MET A 9 -4.15 0.08 -5.32
N GLY A 10 -5.32 0.03 -5.97
CA GLY A 10 -5.80 1.11 -6.82
C GLY A 10 -7.29 0.94 -7.13
N PRO A 11 -7.87 1.84 -7.94
CA PRO A 11 -9.30 1.80 -8.24
C PRO A 11 -9.79 0.48 -8.88
N ARG A 12 -8.88 -0.28 -9.51
CA ARG A 12 -9.16 -1.60 -10.14
C ARG A 12 -8.83 -2.78 -9.21
N GLY A 13 -8.80 -2.56 -7.90
CA GLY A 13 -8.63 -3.60 -6.88
C GLY A 13 -7.23 -3.64 -6.27
N LEU A 14 -6.80 -4.83 -5.88
CA LEU A 14 -5.54 -5.07 -5.18
C LEU A 14 -4.60 -5.95 -6.01
N SER A 15 -3.30 -5.87 -5.72
CA SER A 15 -2.33 -6.90 -6.11
C SER A 15 -2.48 -8.12 -5.21
N GLN A 16 -1.85 -9.24 -5.59
CA GLN A 16 -1.65 -10.32 -4.63
C GLN A 16 -0.83 -9.79 -3.43
N PRO A 17 -1.18 -10.14 -2.19
CA PRO A 17 -0.43 -9.70 -1.02
C PRO A 17 0.84 -10.55 -0.82
N PHE A 18 1.86 -9.94 -0.23
CA PHE A 18 2.95 -10.63 0.45
C PHE A 18 2.66 -10.57 1.95
N ILE A 19 2.75 -11.70 2.65
CA ILE A 19 2.52 -11.77 4.10
C ILE A 19 3.68 -12.55 4.71
N ALA A 20 4.31 -11.98 5.72
CA ALA A 20 5.43 -12.57 6.44
C ALA A 20 5.24 -12.40 7.95
N PRO A 21 5.91 -13.22 8.79
CA PRO A 21 6.00 -12.98 10.23
C PRO A 21 6.55 -11.58 10.53
N SER A 22 6.07 -10.93 11.60
CA SER A 22 6.46 -9.53 11.92
C SER A 22 7.93 -9.35 12.32
N ASN A 23 8.60 -10.41 12.78
CA ASN A 23 10.03 -10.37 13.10
C ASN A 23 10.93 -10.33 11.86
N GLN A 24 10.37 -10.47 10.66
CA GLN A 24 11.11 -10.38 9.41
C GLN A 24 11.00 -8.97 8.83
N ALA A 25 12.06 -8.17 8.99
CA ALA A 25 12.16 -6.88 8.33
C ALA A 25 12.19 -7.06 6.80
N ILE A 26 11.32 -6.36 6.06
CA ILE A 26 11.46 -6.26 4.60
C ILE A 26 12.65 -5.36 4.29
N ASN A 27 13.78 -5.99 3.97
CA ASN A 27 14.91 -5.30 3.34
C ASN A 27 14.65 -5.05 1.85
N GLN A 28 15.54 -4.27 1.22
CA GLN A 28 15.45 -3.93 -0.20
C GLN A 28 15.37 -5.15 -1.15
N HIS A 29 16.04 -6.26 -0.82
CA HIS A 29 16.07 -7.46 -1.67
C HIS A 29 14.73 -8.20 -1.62
N ILE A 30 14.16 -8.37 -0.42
CA ILE A 30 12.83 -8.95 -0.24
C ILE A 30 11.78 -8.06 -0.91
N TYR A 31 11.87 -6.74 -0.70
CA TYR A 31 10.96 -5.80 -1.33
C TYR A 31 10.99 -5.91 -2.85
N LEU A 32 12.18 -5.84 -3.45
CA LEU A 32 12.35 -5.92 -4.90
C LEU A 32 11.85 -7.24 -5.47
N LYS A 33 12.23 -8.36 -4.85
CA LYS A 33 11.90 -9.70 -5.35
C LYS A 33 10.43 -10.06 -5.13
N GLU A 34 9.94 -9.91 -3.91
CA GLU A 34 8.61 -10.39 -3.52
C GLU A 34 7.52 -9.35 -3.77
N CYS A 35 7.79 -8.08 -3.48
CA CYS A 35 6.77 -7.03 -3.56
C CYS A 35 6.72 -6.40 -4.96
N VAL A 36 7.86 -5.94 -5.48
CA VAL A 36 7.90 -5.26 -6.78
C VAL A 36 7.73 -6.26 -7.93
N LYS A 37 8.69 -7.17 -8.13
CA LYS A 37 8.74 -8.03 -9.31
C LYS A 37 7.59 -9.02 -9.39
N LYS A 38 7.29 -9.73 -8.30
CA LYS A 38 6.27 -10.78 -8.29
C LYS A 38 4.84 -10.27 -8.18
N ARG A 39 4.62 -9.04 -7.69
CA ARG A 39 3.28 -8.58 -7.32
C ARG A 39 2.92 -7.22 -7.92
N LEU A 40 3.75 -6.19 -7.75
CA LEU A 40 3.48 -4.85 -8.30
C LEU A 40 3.45 -4.88 -9.83
N MET A 41 4.51 -5.42 -10.45
CA MET A 41 4.66 -5.39 -11.91
C MET A 41 3.52 -6.13 -12.64
N PRO A 42 3.15 -7.37 -12.27
CA PRO A 42 2.01 -8.05 -12.91
C PRO A 42 0.67 -7.35 -12.64
N TYR A 43 0.51 -6.75 -11.46
CA TYR A 43 -0.70 -6.01 -11.12
C TYR A 43 -0.87 -4.76 -11.98
N ILE A 44 0.21 -4.02 -12.19
CA ILE A 44 0.22 -2.82 -13.04
C ILE A 44 -0.02 -3.21 -14.49
N SER A 45 0.77 -4.13 -15.04
CA SER A 45 0.70 -4.50 -16.46
C SER A 45 -0.67 -5.05 -16.85
N ALA A 46 -1.32 -5.80 -15.96
CA ALA A 46 -2.65 -6.35 -16.21
C ALA A 46 -3.79 -5.32 -16.13
N LYS A 47 -3.59 -4.20 -15.41
CA LYS A 47 -4.71 -3.32 -15.01
C LYS A 47 -4.53 -1.86 -15.37
N TYR A 48 -3.36 -1.36 -15.72
CA TYR A 48 -3.14 0.07 -15.88
C TYR A 48 -2.23 0.38 -17.07
N THR A 49 -2.64 1.37 -17.85
CA THR A 49 -1.83 2.00 -18.91
C THR A 49 -1.35 3.40 -18.52
N ASN A 50 -2.09 4.08 -17.64
CA ASN A 50 -1.72 5.37 -17.06
C ASN A 50 -1.88 5.31 -15.54
N TYR A 51 -0.77 5.48 -14.83
CA TYR A 51 -0.71 5.39 -13.37
C TYR A 51 0.50 6.15 -12.84
N VAL A 52 0.47 6.40 -11.54
CA VAL A 52 1.65 6.74 -10.74
C VAL A 52 1.63 5.82 -9.52
N PHE A 53 2.71 5.09 -9.30
CA PHE A 53 2.88 4.26 -8.11
C PHE A 53 3.35 5.12 -6.94
N TRP A 54 2.59 5.10 -5.84
CA TRP A 54 2.94 5.86 -4.64
C TRP A 54 3.30 4.89 -3.50
N PRO A 55 4.60 4.60 -3.28
CA PRO A 55 5.03 3.78 -2.15
C PRO A 55 4.94 4.56 -0.83
N ASP A 56 4.85 3.85 0.30
CA ASP A 56 5.08 4.47 1.61
C ASP A 56 6.58 4.79 1.80
N GLN A 57 6.91 5.38 2.96
CA GLN A 57 8.25 5.88 3.26
C GLN A 57 9.23 4.86 3.85
N ALA A 58 8.92 3.56 3.84
CA ALA A 58 9.87 2.55 4.27
C ALA A 58 11.19 2.69 3.50
N SER A 59 12.32 2.61 4.22
CA SER A 59 13.65 2.83 3.63
C SER A 59 13.95 1.85 2.49
N SER A 60 13.42 0.63 2.55
CA SER A 60 13.55 -0.37 1.49
C SER A 60 12.85 0.02 0.18
N HIS A 61 11.81 0.86 0.23
CA HIS A 61 11.07 1.29 -0.97
C HIS A 61 11.84 2.30 -1.81
N TYR A 62 12.71 3.08 -1.16
CA TYR A 62 13.55 4.11 -1.77
C TYR A 62 15.03 3.74 -1.81
N ALA A 63 15.37 2.48 -1.55
CA ALA A 63 16.75 2.00 -1.71
C ALA A 63 17.18 2.12 -3.18
N THR A 64 18.44 2.46 -3.43
CA THR A 64 18.98 2.71 -4.78
C THR A 64 18.65 1.57 -5.74
N THR A 65 18.87 0.32 -5.32
CA THR A 65 18.60 -0.88 -6.15
C THR A 65 17.14 -1.01 -6.57
N VAL A 66 16.22 -0.56 -5.74
CA VAL A 66 14.77 -0.61 -6.00
C VAL A 66 14.39 0.51 -6.95
N VAL A 67 14.83 1.74 -6.66
CA VAL A 67 14.54 2.92 -7.48
C VAL A 67 15.10 2.78 -8.89
N GLU A 68 16.34 2.33 -9.04
CA GLU A 68 16.95 2.05 -10.34
C GLU A 68 16.17 0.99 -11.11
N HIS A 69 15.69 -0.06 -10.43
CA HIS A 69 14.85 -1.06 -11.08
C HIS A 69 13.51 -0.49 -11.54
N LEU A 70 12.81 0.29 -10.71
CA LEU A 70 11.55 0.93 -11.10
C LEU A 70 11.74 1.81 -12.35
N ARG A 71 12.82 2.61 -12.39
CA ARG A 71 13.16 3.44 -13.56
C ARG A 71 13.47 2.60 -14.79
N LYS A 72 14.28 1.55 -14.64
CA LYS A 72 14.64 0.63 -15.74
C LYS A 72 13.42 -0.03 -16.37
N GLU A 73 12.43 -0.42 -15.55
CA GLU A 73 11.20 -1.05 -16.01
C GLU A 73 10.14 -0.03 -16.48
N GLY A 74 10.47 1.28 -16.51
CA GLY A 74 9.55 2.33 -16.94
C GLY A 74 8.37 2.55 -15.99
N ILE A 75 8.50 2.16 -14.72
CA ILE A 75 7.44 2.32 -13.73
C ILE A 75 7.43 3.77 -13.25
N HIS A 76 6.35 4.50 -13.49
CA HIS A 76 6.17 5.85 -12.94
C HIS A 76 5.86 5.76 -11.44
N PHE A 77 6.63 6.44 -10.60
CA PHE A 77 6.42 6.45 -9.16
C PHE A 77 6.68 7.83 -8.53
N VAL A 78 6.15 8.04 -7.32
CA VAL A 78 6.41 9.26 -6.52
C VAL A 78 7.81 9.17 -5.92
N GLU A 79 8.73 10.01 -6.39
CA GLU A 79 10.09 10.11 -5.86
C GLU A 79 10.11 10.51 -4.39
N LYS A 80 11.19 10.18 -3.68
CA LYS A 80 11.28 10.44 -2.23
C LYS A 80 11.13 11.92 -1.89
N VAL A 81 11.68 12.79 -2.75
CA VAL A 81 11.63 14.25 -2.60
C VAL A 81 10.20 14.80 -2.73
N ASP A 82 9.35 14.11 -3.48
CA ASP A 82 7.94 14.49 -3.72
C ASP A 82 6.97 13.79 -2.76
N ASN A 83 7.48 12.94 -1.86
CA ASN A 83 6.71 12.21 -0.85
C ASN A 83 7.06 12.72 0.55
N PRO A 84 6.51 13.86 1.01
CA PRO A 84 6.89 14.49 2.28
C PRO A 84 6.47 13.65 3.50
N ALA A 85 7.38 13.51 4.48
CA ALA A 85 7.18 12.70 5.70
C ALA A 85 6.18 13.27 6.69
N ASN A 86 6.09 14.60 6.74
CA ASN A 86 5.19 15.35 7.60
C ASN A 86 3.74 15.40 7.08
N LEU A 87 3.40 14.63 6.04
CA LEU A 87 2.05 14.57 5.49
C LEU A 87 1.51 13.14 5.31
N PRO A 88 1.57 12.29 6.36
CA PRO A 88 1.08 10.91 6.28
C PRO A 88 -0.39 10.82 5.88
N GLU A 89 -1.22 11.77 6.31
CA GLU A 89 -2.65 11.83 6.04
C GLU A 89 -2.98 12.05 4.56
N ALA A 90 -2.03 12.54 3.75
CA ALA A 90 -2.22 12.62 2.30
C ALA A 90 -2.14 11.26 1.62
N ARG A 91 -1.49 10.27 2.24
CA ARG A 91 -1.27 8.95 1.64
C ARG A 91 -2.50 8.06 1.83
N PRO A 92 -3.08 7.50 0.75
CA PRO A 92 -4.25 6.63 0.86
C PRO A 92 -3.99 5.33 1.63
N VAL A 93 -2.73 4.91 1.74
CA VAL A 93 -2.33 3.65 2.36
C VAL A 93 -2.69 3.57 3.83
N GLU A 94 -2.68 4.70 4.55
CA GLU A 94 -3.07 4.76 5.96
C GLU A 94 -4.58 4.48 6.13
N ASP A 95 -5.42 5.14 5.32
CA ASP A 95 -6.87 4.92 5.32
C ASP A 95 -7.22 3.47 4.94
N PHE A 96 -6.47 2.88 4.01
CA PHE A 96 -6.62 1.48 3.61
C PHE A 96 -6.31 0.51 4.75
N TRP A 97 -5.18 0.70 5.45
CA TRP A 97 -4.80 -0.17 6.56
C TRP A 97 -5.76 -0.05 7.73
N ALA A 98 -6.26 1.16 8.03
CA ALA A 98 -7.30 1.35 9.03
C ALA A 98 -8.58 0.58 8.68
N ALA A 99 -9.03 0.65 7.43
CA ALA A 99 -10.20 -0.08 6.96
C ALA A 99 -9.99 -1.61 7.02
N LEU A 100 -8.84 -2.11 6.56
CA LEU A 100 -8.53 -3.53 6.61
C LEU A 100 -8.48 -4.04 8.06
N LYS A 101 -7.86 -3.29 8.97
CA LYS A 101 -7.82 -3.61 10.41
C LYS A 101 -9.24 -3.72 10.98
N GLY A 102 -10.11 -2.76 10.66
CA GLY A 102 -11.52 -2.81 11.05
C GLY A 102 -12.24 -4.08 10.55
N MET A 103 -11.97 -4.51 9.32
CA MET A 103 -12.54 -5.75 8.77
C MET A 103 -12.00 -7.02 9.44
N VAL A 104 -10.68 -7.07 9.71
CA VAL A 104 -10.02 -8.22 10.33
C VAL A 104 -10.59 -8.48 11.72
N TYR A 105 -10.67 -7.44 12.55
CA TYR A 105 -11.08 -7.52 13.96
C TYR A 105 -12.57 -7.22 14.20
N ALA A 106 -13.38 -7.19 13.13
CA ALA A 106 -14.81 -6.94 13.23
C ALA A 106 -15.50 -7.92 14.21
N LYS A 107 -16.49 -7.42 14.97
CA LYS A 107 -17.28 -8.21 15.94
C LYS A 107 -16.44 -8.87 17.04
N GLY A 108 -15.33 -8.24 17.44
CA GLY A 108 -14.46 -8.77 18.51
C GLY A 108 -13.66 -10.00 18.10
N TRP A 109 -13.52 -10.25 16.80
CA TRP A 109 -12.72 -11.37 16.30
C TRP A 109 -11.26 -11.22 16.76
N HIS A 110 -10.66 -12.32 17.20
CA HIS A 110 -9.25 -12.42 17.56
C HIS A 110 -8.67 -13.71 16.98
N ALA A 111 -7.36 -13.72 16.77
CA ALA A 111 -6.64 -14.91 16.36
C ALA A 111 -6.10 -15.62 17.60
N GLU A 112 -6.00 -16.95 17.55
CA GLU A 112 -5.31 -17.77 18.55
C GLU A 112 -3.85 -18.06 18.15
N ASN A 113 -3.56 -17.99 16.86
CA ASN A 113 -2.21 -18.16 16.31
C ASN A 113 -2.00 -17.33 15.04
N VAL A 114 -0.73 -17.21 14.62
CA VAL A 114 -0.34 -16.44 13.42
C VAL A 114 -1.04 -16.95 12.17
N GLN A 115 -1.21 -18.28 12.01
CA GLN A 115 -1.85 -18.84 10.83
C GLN A 115 -3.32 -18.44 10.70
N GLN A 116 -4.06 -18.42 11.82
CA GLN A 116 -5.44 -17.91 11.85
C GLN A 116 -5.50 -16.43 11.47
N LEU A 117 -4.57 -15.61 11.98
CA LEU A 117 -4.48 -14.19 11.61
C LEU A 117 -4.23 -14.03 10.11
N VAL A 118 -3.26 -14.76 9.54
CA VAL A 118 -2.96 -14.76 8.10
C VAL A 118 -4.17 -15.17 7.28
N ASN A 119 -4.88 -16.21 7.69
CA ASN A 119 -6.08 -16.70 6.99
C ASN A 119 -7.20 -15.65 7.03
N ARG A 120 -7.40 -14.99 8.17
CA ARG A 120 -8.37 -13.90 8.32
C ARG A 120 -8.03 -12.71 7.42
N ILE A 121 -6.77 -12.29 7.40
CA ILE A 121 -6.30 -11.20 6.53
C ILE A 121 -6.54 -11.55 5.06
N LYS A 122 -6.14 -12.76 4.62
CA LYS A 122 -6.38 -13.23 3.24
C LYS A 122 -7.87 -13.29 2.91
N TYR A 123 -8.72 -13.65 3.87
CA TYR A 123 -10.17 -13.61 3.69
C TYR A 123 -10.66 -12.16 3.53
N CYS A 124 -10.26 -11.24 4.39
CA CYS A 124 -10.66 -9.83 4.32
C CYS A 124 -10.19 -9.16 3.01
N LEU A 125 -8.94 -9.39 2.60
CA LEU A 125 -8.39 -8.87 1.35
C LEU A 125 -9.15 -9.37 0.11
N ARG A 126 -9.54 -10.65 0.08
CA ARG A 126 -10.34 -11.23 -1.02
C ARG A 126 -11.76 -10.68 -1.07
N ASN A 127 -12.30 -10.29 0.08
CA ASN A 127 -13.68 -9.81 0.21
C ASN A 127 -13.75 -8.28 0.42
N ILE A 128 -12.67 -7.55 0.13
CA ILE A 128 -12.71 -6.08 0.15
C ILE A 128 -13.75 -5.61 -0.86
N ASN A 129 -14.66 -4.77 -0.41
CA ASN A 129 -15.62 -4.13 -1.29
C ASN A 129 -14.85 -3.27 -2.29
N PRO A 130 -14.95 -3.51 -3.62
CA PRO A 130 -14.23 -2.73 -4.62
C PRO A 130 -14.49 -1.22 -4.53
N LYS A 131 -15.67 -0.81 -4.05
CA LYS A 131 -16.01 0.61 -3.80
C LYS A 131 -15.12 1.25 -2.74
N LEU A 132 -14.49 0.49 -1.85
CA LEU A 132 -13.53 1.04 -0.88
C LEU A 132 -12.32 1.63 -1.60
N VAL A 133 -11.61 0.82 -2.38
CA VAL A 133 -10.37 1.27 -3.07
C VAL A 133 -10.64 2.31 -4.15
N GLN A 134 -11.81 2.28 -4.79
CA GLN A 134 -12.26 3.32 -5.71
C GLN A 134 -12.44 4.66 -4.99
N ARG A 135 -13.19 4.67 -3.88
CA ARG A 135 -13.39 5.87 -3.07
C ARG A 135 -12.09 6.42 -2.49
N LEU A 136 -11.18 5.55 -2.04
CA LEU A 136 -9.86 5.98 -1.57
C LEU A 136 -9.06 6.68 -2.68
N GLY A 137 -9.08 6.14 -3.90
CA GLY A 137 -8.45 6.77 -5.06
C GLY A 137 -9.03 8.15 -5.39
N GLU A 138 -10.36 8.30 -5.39
CA GLU A 138 -11.03 9.58 -5.62
C GLU A 138 -10.78 10.60 -4.51
N ALA A 139 -10.86 10.15 -3.25
CA ALA A 139 -10.62 10.98 -2.07
C ALA A 139 -9.18 11.50 -2.06
N THR A 140 -8.21 10.66 -2.44
CA THR A 140 -6.79 11.05 -2.55
C THR A 140 -6.59 12.18 -3.53
N LYS A 141 -7.19 12.10 -4.73
CA LYS A 141 -7.09 13.17 -5.74
C LYS A 141 -7.65 14.49 -5.20
N LYS A 142 -8.83 14.45 -4.58
CA LYS A 142 -9.47 15.63 -3.96
C LYS A 142 -8.61 16.20 -2.82
N LYS A 143 -8.02 15.33 -1.99
CA LYS A 143 -7.18 15.71 -0.85
C LYS A 143 -5.90 16.42 -1.33
N ILE A 144 -5.18 15.83 -2.29
CA ILE A 144 -3.97 16.45 -2.88
C ILE A 144 -4.31 17.79 -3.53
N ASP A 145 -5.40 17.86 -4.30
CA ASP A 145 -5.76 19.11 -4.95
C ASP A 145 -6.18 20.20 -3.94
N LYS A 146 -6.83 19.83 -2.84
CA LYS A 146 -7.10 20.75 -1.73
C LYS A 146 -5.81 21.27 -1.10
N ILE A 147 -4.83 20.38 -0.86
CA ILE A 147 -3.51 20.74 -0.33
C ILE A 147 -2.79 21.68 -1.30
N ARG A 148 -2.81 21.38 -2.60
CA ARG A 148 -2.24 22.23 -3.65
C ARG A 148 -2.84 23.64 -3.66
N ARG A 149 -4.16 23.75 -3.50
CA ARG A 149 -4.87 25.03 -3.56
C ARG A 149 -4.74 25.87 -2.28
N ASN A 150 -4.74 25.22 -1.12
CA ASN A 150 -4.92 25.89 0.17
C ASN A 150 -3.74 25.71 1.15
N GLY A 151 -2.71 24.97 0.75
CA GLY A 151 -1.68 24.49 1.67
C GLY A 151 -2.16 23.32 2.53
N VAL A 152 -1.27 22.83 3.40
CA VAL A 152 -1.59 21.79 4.38
C VAL A 152 -2.46 22.41 5.46
N VAL A 153 -3.69 21.91 5.62
CA VAL A 153 -4.55 22.29 6.74
C VAL A 153 -4.23 21.33 7.88
N GLU A 154 -3.37 21.74 8.80
CA GLU A 154 -3.13 20.99 10.03
C GLU A 154 -4.47 20.89 10.79
N SER A 155 -4.93 19.66 11.05
CA SER A 155 -6.01 19.46 12.00
C SER A 155 -5.45 19.76 13.39
N LYS A 156 -5.85 20.91 13.96
CA LYS A 156 -5.66 21.22 15.38
C LYS A 156 -6.33 20.16 16.26
#